data_AF-A0A9Y4NF70-F1
#
_entry.id   AF-A0A9Y4NF70-F1
#
_cell.length_a   1.000
_cell.length_b   1.000
_cell.length_c   1.000
_cell.angle_alpha   90.00
_cell.angle_beta   90.00
_cell.angle_gamma   90.00
#
_symmetry.space_group_name_H-M   'P 1'
#
loop_
_entity.id
_entity.type
_entity.pdbx_description
1 polymer ?
#
loop_
_entity_poly.entity_id
_entity_poly.type
_entity_poly.pdbx_seq_one_letter_code
_entity_poly.pdbx_strand_id
1 'polypeptide(L)'
;MIGVGFSSIDDKIPVAELFDQLSSGDGLLVLQVFGPVTVFLSVLGICAASLNIKSLLGVFSALIFVEFVALMVVASPLVQVQAQMDGAVEELFLNVTPLHRADSYIQTELQKLEASDSCCGLRSFKDWENQLPASCSCTPPSDPDARGLPANSSSDGSCVKVSHQIWVHSKPCSPILKSYLSFPIKLRIGIISAFATITMAAIALCLALALEEHWRTPPVETTVDDYNRVKYQPKPSNT
;
A
#
# COMPACT_ATOMS: atom_id res chain seq x y z
N MET A 1 11.46 5.09 6.28
CA MET A 1 10.72 6.10 5.48
C MET A 1 11.45 7.45 5.36
N ILE A 2 12.44 7.79 6.18
CA ILE A 2 13.02 9.15 6.25
C ILE A 2 14.14 9.41 5.22
N GLY A 3 14.69 8.37 4.57
CA GLY A 3 15.81 8.53 3.63
C GLY A 3 15.48 9.21 2.29
N VAL A 4 14.21 9.50 2.01
CA VAL A 4 13.79 10.01 0.69
C VAL A 4 13.58 11.53 0.67
N GLY A 5 13.43 12.18 1.83
CA GLY A 5 13.09 13.60 1.93
C GLY A 5 14.29 14.56 1.92
N PHE A 6 15.52 14.06 2.04
CA PHE A 6 16.73 14.91 2.15
C PHE A 6 17.78 14.67 1.07
N SER A 7 17.57 13.74 0.14
CA SER A 7 18.52 13.48 -0.95
C SER A 7 18.11 14.23 -2.22
N SER A 8 18.11 15.56 -2.14
CA SER A 8 18.43 16.36 -3.32
C SER A 8 19.91 16.68 -3.22
N ILE A 9 20.72 15.96 -4.01
CA ILE A 9 22.10 16.22 -4.48
C ILE A 9 22.81 14.86 -4.67
N ASP A 10 23.29 14.67 -5.91
CA ASP A 10 24.10 13.57 -6.47
C ASP A 10 23.41 12.27 -6.94
N ASP A 11 22.93 12.34 -8.19
CA ASP A 11 23.19 11.39 -9.30
C ASP A 11 23.21 9.88 -8.99
N LYS A 12 22.02 9.24 -8.91
CA LYS A 12 21.69 7.90 -9.47
C LYS A 12 20.18 7.77 -9.69
N ILE A 13 19.78 7.62 -10.95
CA ILE A 13 18.45 7.93 -11.49
C ILE A 13 17.32 6.86 -11.36
N PRO A 14 17.49 5.59 -10.91
CA PRO A 14 16.37 4.63 -11.00
C PRO A 14 15.33 4.71 -9.85
N VAL A 15 15.66 5.32 -8.71
CA VAL A 15 14.76 5.31 -7.53
C VAL A 15 13.86 6.55 -7.50
N ALA A 16 14.37 7.70 -7.95
CA ALA A 16 13.61 8.96 -7.99
C ALA A 16 12.40 8.86 -8.92
N GLU A 17 12.52 8.17 -10.05
CA GLU A 17 11.46 8.02 -11.05
C GLU A 17 10.33 7.09 -10.59
N LEU A 18 10.66 6.11 -9.74
CA LEU A 18 9.67 5.27 -9.04
C LEU A 18 8.90 6.05 -7.97
N PHE A 19 9.57 7.00 -7.31
CA PHE A 19 8.91 7.92 -6.37
C PHE A 19 8.05 8.96 -7.09
N ASP A 20 8.49 9.47 -8.24
CA ASP A 20 7.73 10.43 -9.05
C ASP A 20 6.42 9.82 -9.58
N GLN A 21 6.46 8.55 -10.01
CA GLN A 21 5.27 7.74 -10.36
C GLN A 21 4.31 7.53 -9.18
N LEU A 22 4.81 7.53 -7.94
CA LEU A 22 3.99 7.41 -6.72
C LEU A 22 3.57 8.77 -6.15
N SER A 23 4.13 9.87 -6.66
CA SER A 23 4.13 11.20 -6.05
C SER A 23 3.60 12.26 -7.02
N SER A 24 2.44 12.02 -7.61
CA SER A 24 1.67 13.11 -8.24
C SER A 24 1.22 14.09 -7.15
N GLY A 25 1.97 15.18 -6.97
CA GLY A 25 1.63 16.42 -6.24
C GLY A 25 1.40 16.32 -4.72
N ASP A 26 0.40 15.54 -4.29
CA ASP A 26 -0.09 15.51 -2.91
C ASP A 26 0.78 14.64 -1.99
N GLY A 27 1.40 13.59 -2.53
CA GLY A 27 2.25 12.68 -1.75
C GLY A 27 3.49 13.34 -1.16
N LEU A 28 4.09 14.28 -1.90
CA LEU A 28 5.28 15.02 -1.46
C LEU A 28 4.95 15.99 -0.33
N LEU A 29 3.81 16.69 -0.42
CA LEU A 29 3.32 17.57 0.64
C LEU A 29 2.99 16.78 1.92
N VAL A 30 2.39 15.61 1.77
CA VAL A 30 2.12 14.71 2.91
C VAL A 30 3.42 14.26 3.57
N LEU A 31 4.43 13.86 2.80
CA LEU A 31 5.76 13.50 3.34
C LEU A 31 6.48 14.66 4.02
N GLN A 32 6.35 15.87 3.48
CA GLN A 32 6.96 17.08 4.05
C GLN A 32 6.33 17.48 5.38
N VAL A 33 5.05 17.16 5.62
CA VAL A 33 4.34 17.48 6.87
C VAL A 33 4.37 16.31 7.86
N PHE A 34 4.05 15.09 7.44
CA PHE A 34 4.07 13.91 8.32
C PHE A 34 5.49 13.47 8.69
N GLY A 35 6.48 13.71 7.83
CA GLY A 35 7.88 13.37 8.11
C GLY A 35 8.39 14.05 9.39
N PRO A 36 8.35 15.39 9.51
CA PRO A 36 8.74 16.08 10.73
C PRO A 36 7.90 15.70 11.96
N VAL A 37 6.59 15.49 11.78
CA VAL A 37 5.68 15.09 12.88
C VAL A 37 6.08 13.72 13.45
N THR A 38 6.33 12.73 12.59
CA THR A 38 6.76 11.39 13.04
C THR A 38 8.11 11.40 13.73
N VAL A 39 9.06 12.25 13.29
CA VAL A 39 10.35 12.45 13.98
C VAL A 39 10.14 13.05 15.36
N PHE A 40 9.32 14.10 15.45
CA PHE A 40 9.00 14.75 16.72
C PHE A 40 8.35 13.76 17.70
N LEU A 41 7.39 12.96 17.23
CA LEU A 41 6.75 11.92 18.03
C LEU A 41 7.74 10.82 18.44
N SER A 42 8.69 10.46 17.58
CA SER A 42 9.74 9.48 17.92
C SER A 42 10.64 9.98 19.05
N VAL A 43 11.09 11.24 18.99
CA VAL A 43 11.88 11.86 20.07
C VAL A 43 11.07 11.94 21.35
N LEU A 44 9.81 12.37 21.27
CA LEU A 44 8.90 12.40 22.43
C LEU A 44 8.70 11.01 23.04
N GLY A 45 8.55 9.96 22.22
CA GLY A 45 8.42 8.58 22.70
C GLY A 45 9.65 8.10 23.47
N ILE A 46 10.85 8.39 22.96
CA ILE A 46 12.11 8.06 23.64
C ILE A 46 12.27 8.85 24.94
N CYS A 47 11.95 10.15 24.92
CA CYS A 47 11.97 10.99 26.13
C CYS A 47 10.94 10.53 27.16
N ALA A 48 9.72 10.16 26.73
CA ALA A 48 8.67 9.63 27.60
C ALA A 48 9.10 8.35 28.31
N ALA A 49 9.74 7.43 27.57
CA ALA A 49 10.24 6.18 28.13
C ALA A 49 11.44 6.38 29.07
N SER A 50 12.38 7.26 28.72
CA SER A 50 13.61 7.46 29.50
C SER A 50 13.41 8.29 30.77
N LEU A 51 12.52 9.28 30.76
CA LEU A 51 12.29 10.16 31.91
C LEU A 51 11.33 9.57 32.94
N ASN A 52 10.68 8.42 32.67
CA ASN A 52 9.64 7.81 33.51
C ASN A 52 8.53 8.79 33.94
N ILE A 53 8.28 9.84 33.13
CA ILE A 53 7.25 10.84 33.42
C ILE A 53 5.92 10.33 32.88
N LYS A 54 5.05 9.83 33.77
CA LYS A 54 3.71 9.28 33.44
C LYS A 54 2.88 10.19 32.55
N SER A 55 2.86 11.48 32.89
CA SER A 55 2.08 12.47 32.15
C SER A 55 2.57 12.58 30.70
N LEU A 56 3.88 12.41 30.47
CA LEU A 56 4.47 12.48 29.13
C LEU A 56 4.14 11.21 28.33
N LEU A 57 4.10 10.04 28.96
CA LEU A 57 3.69 8.78 28.32
C LEU A 57 2.20 8.80 27.93
N GLY A 58 1.34 9.36 28.79
CA GLY A 58 -0.08 9.56 28.48
C GLY A 58 -0.29 10.52 27.31
N VAL A 59 0.41 11.66 27.28
CA VAL A 59 0.36 12.62 26.17
C VAL A 59 0.87 11.99 24.87
N PHE A 60 1.98 11.25 24.90
CA PHE A 60 2.51 10.53 23.74
C PHE A 60 1.49 9.53 23.17
N SER A 61 0.86 8.73 24.05
CA SER A 61 -0.18 7.77 23.66
C SER A 61 -1.36 8.45 22.97
N ALA A 62 -1.84 9.58 23.53
CA ALA A 62 -2.92 10.36 22.93
C ALA A 62 -2.54 10.94 21.56
N LEU A 63 -1.31 11.47 21.41
CA LEU A 63 -0.83 12.03 20.14
C LEU A 63 -0.72 10.96 19.05
N ILE A 64 -0.14 9.80 19.35
CA ILE A 64 -0.04 8.67 18.40
C ILE A 64 -1.43 8.15 18.02
N PHE A 65 -2.37 8.11 18.96
CA PHE A 65 -3.75 7.72 18.66
C PHE A 65 -4.43 8.70 17.70
N VAL A 66 -4.28 10.00 17.92
CA VAL A 66 -4.83 11.04 17.03
C VAL A 66 -4.21 10.93 15.63
N GLU A 67 -2.89 10.76 15.54
CA GLU A 67 -2.20 10.56 14.26
C GLU A 67 -2.71 9.31 13.54
N PHE A 68 -2.85 8.19 14.26
CA PHE A 68 -3.39 6.95 13.71
C PHE A 68 -4.80 7.14 13.15
N VAL A 69 -5.69 7.80 13.88
CA VAL A 69 -7.05 8.11 13.39
C VAL A 69 -7.00 8.98 12.14
N ALA A 70 -6.17 10.02 12.13
CA ALA A 70 -6.01 10.88 10.95
C ALA A 70 -5.52 10.10 9.73
N LEU A 71 -4.52 9.23 9.89
CA LEU A 71 -4.01 8.36 8.82
C LEU A 71 -5.09 7.40 8.32
N MET A 72 -5.90 6.82 9.20
CA MET A 72 -6.99 5.93 8.82
C MET A 72 -8.09 6.66 8.04
N VAL A 73 -8.42 7.90 8.39
CA VAL A 73 -9.40 8.73 7.64
C VAL A 73 -8.89 8.99 6.23
N VAL A 74 -7.61 9.36 6.07
CA VAL A 74 -7.00 9.61 4.76
C VAL A 74 -6.85 8.32 3.95
N ALA A 75 -6.59 7.18 4.60
CA ALA A 75 -6.43 5.89 3.95
C ALA A 75 -7.75 5.17 3.60
N SER A 76 -8.86 5.53 4.27
CA SER A 76 -10.19 4.94 4.07
C SER A 76 -10.66 4.82 2.61
N PRO A 77 -10.54 5.87 1.75
CA PRO A 77 -10.96 5.76 0.34
C PRO A 77 -10.22 4.65 -0.42
N LEU A 78 -9.00 4.30 -0.04
CA LEU A 78 -8.21 3.27 -0.73
C LEU A 78 -8.86 1.88 -0.64
N VAL A 79 -9.53 1.57 0.48
CA VAL A 79 -10.23 0.30 0.69
C VAL A 79 -11.50 0.20 -0.15
N GLN A 80 -12.23 1.32 -0.28
CA GLN A 80 -13.43 1.39 -1.13
C GLN A 80 -13.06 1.21 -2.60
N VAL A 81 -12.00 1.88 -3.02
CA VAL A 81 -11.45 1.78 -4.35
C VAL A 81 -11.06 0.32 -4.66
N GLN A 82 -10.31 -0.35 -3.76
CA GLN A 82 -9.96 -1.77 -3.92
C GLN A 82 -11.19 -2.67 -4.10
N ALA A 83 -12.28 -2.41 -3.38
CA ALA A 83 -13.51 -3.19 -3.45
C ALA A 83 -14.28 -2.97 -4.76
N GLN A 84 -14.14 -1.80 -5.40
CA GLN A 84 -14.82 -1.44 -6.63
C GLN A 84 -13.96 -1.62 -7.90
N MET A 85 -12.65 -1.85 -7.75
CA MET A 85 -11.72 -1.93 -8.87
C MET A 85 -12.10 -2.97 -9.92
N ASP A 86 -12.51 -4.17 -9.53
CA ASP A 86 -12.80 -5.23 -10.51
C ASP A 86 -14.00 -4.88 -11.41
N GLY A 87 -15.00 -4.18 -10.86
CA GLY A 87 -16.17 -3.70 -11.61
C GLY A 87 -15.85 -2.48 -12.47
N ALA A 88 -15.18 -1.48 -11.91
CA ALA A 88 -14.81 -0.26 -12.62
C ALA A 88 -13.88 -0.55 -13.82
N VAL A 89 -12.92 -1.47 -13.64
CA VAL A 89 -12.00 -1.85 -14.72
C VAL A 89 -12.73 -2.58 -15.85
N GLU A 90 -13.73 -3.40 -15.54
CA GLU A 90 -14.54 -4.07 -16.57
C GLU A 90 -15.41 -3.09 -17.37
N GLU A 91 -16.00 -2.09 -16.70
CA GLU A 91 -16.75 -1.02 -17.36
C GLU A 91 -15.85 -0.17 -18.27
N LEU A 92 -14.64 0.16 -17.80
CA LEU A 92 -13.65 0.86 -18.61
C LEU A 92 -13.28 0.05 -19.85
N PHE A 93 -13.09 -1.26 -19.73
CA PHE A 93 -12.81 -2.13 -20.86
C PHE A 93 -13.93 -2.09 -21.90
N LEU A 94 -15.20 -2.12 -21.46
CA LEU A 94 -16.34 -2.02 -22.37
C LEU A 94 -16.38 -0.66 -23.08
N ASN A 95 -16.03 0.43 -22.39
CA ASN A 95 -16.07 1.78 -22.94
C ASN A 95 -14.94 2.07 -23.94
N VAL A 96 -13.76 1.47 -23.77
CA VAL A 96 -12.61 1.65 -24.68
C VAL A 96 -12.61 0.68 -25.86
N THR A 97 -13.56 -0.25 -25.92
CA THR A 97 -13.71 -1.17 -27.05
C THR A 97 -14.62 -0.53 -28.12
N PRO A 98 -14.24 -0.49 -29.41
CA PRO A 98 -13.08 -1.14 -30.03
C PRO A 98 -11.77 -0.35 -29.83
N LEU A 99 -10.69 -1.07 -29.52
CA LEU A 99 -9.39 -0.52 -29.13
C LEU A 99 -8.75 0.36 -30.20
N HIS A 100 -9.06 0.12 -31.48
CA HIS A 100 -8.54 0.94 -32.59
C HIS A 100 -9.05 2.39 -32.55
N ARG A 101 -10.19 2.65 -31.89
CA ARG A 101 -10.77 3.99 -31.73
C ARG A 101 -10.40 4.63 -30.40
N ALA A 102 -9.76 3.89 -29.51
CA ALA A 102 -9.31 4.41 -28.23
C ALA A 102 -8.21 5.47 -28.44
N ASP A 103 -7.97 6.28 -27.41
CA ASP A 103 -6.94 7.31 -27.46
C ASP A 103 -5.55 6.69 -27.75
N SER A 104 -4.71 7.42 -28.49
CA SER A 104 -3.35 7.01 -28.85
C SER A 104 -2.50 6.62 -27.64
N TYR A 105 -2.72 7.28 -26.50
CA TYR A 105 -2.05 6.95 -25.25
C TYR A 105 -2.42 5.54 -24.76
N ILE A 106 -3.71 5.20 -24.74
CA ILE A 106 -4.21 3.89 -24.31
C ILE A 106 -3.71 2.79 -25.23
N GLN A 107 -3.72 3.03 -26.55
CA GLN A 107 -3.18 2.09 -27.53
C GLN A 107 -1.69 1.81 -27.28
N THR A 108 -0.90 2.85 -27.02
CA THR A 108 0.55 2.73 -26.78
C THR A 108 0.85 1.92 -25.52
N GLU A 109 0.16 2.22 -24.42
CA GLU A 109 0.35 1.49 -23.15
C GLU A 109 -0.11 0.03 -23.25
N LEU A 110 -1.22 -0.22 -23.93
CA LEU A 110 -1.69 -1.58 -24.14
C LEU A 110 -0.74 -2.39 -25.04
N GLN A 111 -0.19 -1.80 -26.11
CA GLN A 111 0.77 -2.49 -26.98
C GLN A 111 2.07 -2.86 -26.24
N LYS A 112 2.52 -2.02 -25.29
CA LYS A 112 3.65 -2.35 -24.41
C LYS A 112 3.33 -3.57 -23.54
N LEU A 113 2.13 -3.60 -22.97
CA LEU A 113 1.67 -4.73 -22.15
C LEU A 113 1.55 -6.02 -22.98
N GLU A 114 0.94 -5.93 -24.16
CA GLU A 114 0.80 -7.06 -25.10
C GLU A 114 2.16 -7.65 -25.48
N ALA A 115 3.15 -6.78 -25.77
CA ALA A 115 4.51 -7.19 -26.09
C ALA A 115 5.28 -7.77 -24.89
N SER A 116 5.05 -7.26 -23.68
CA SER A 116 5.70 -7.72 -22.44
C SER A 116 5.16 -9.08 -21.97
N ASP A 117 3.83 -9.23 -21.96
CA ASP A 117 3.15 -10.33 -21.29
C ASP A 117 2.51 -11.35 -22.27
N SER A 118 2.81 -11.23 -23.57
CA SER A 118 2.39 -12.18 -24.61
C SER A 118 0.88 -12.43 -24.62
N CYS A 119 0.11 -11.35 -24.52
CA CYS A 119 -1.35 -11.32 -24.54
C CYS A 119 -1.85 -10.43 -25.70
N CYS A 120 -3.12 -10.55 -26.08
CA CYS A 120 -3.69 -9.70 -27.14
C CYS A 120 -5.14 -9.32 -26.87
N GLY A 121 -5.40 -8.01 -26.93
CA GLY A 121 -6.69 -7.42 -26.61
C GLY A 121 -7.05 -7.50 -25.12
N LEU A 122 -8.09 -6.80 -24.71
CA LEU A 122 -8.51 -6.78 -23.31
C LEU A 122 -9.21 -8.09 -22.94
N ARG A 123 -10.31 -8.41 -23.62
CA ARG A 123 -11.08 -9.65 -23.48
C ARG A 123 -10.68 -10.68 -24.52
N SER A 124 -10.29 -10.23 -25.71
CA SER A 124 -9.87 -11.10 -26.81
C SER A 124 -9.16 -10.29 -27.89
N PHE A 125 -8.38 -10.96 -28.74
CA PHE A 125 -7.80 -10.35 -29.95
C PHE A 125 -8.85 -9.68 -30.86
N LYS A 126 -10.12 -10.07 -30.77
CA LYS A 126 -11.24 -9.47 -31.51
C LYS A 126 -11.53 -8.03 -31.14
N ASP A 127 -11.04 -7.55 -30.00
CA ASP A 127 -11.25 -6.18 -29.53
C ASP A 127 -10.55 -5.13 -30.44
N TRP A 128 -9.56 -5.58 -31.22
CA TRP A 128 -8.88 -4.82 -32.27
C TRP A 128 -9.61 -4.85 -33.63
N GLU A 129 -10.71 -5.61 -33.74
CA GLU A 129 -11.47 -5.84 -34.96
C GLU A 129 -10.58 -6.23 -36.14
N ASN A 130 -10.39 -5.33 -37.12
CA ASN A 130 -9.61 -5.56 -38.34
C ASN A 130 -8.22 -4.91 -38.29
N GLN A 131 -7.88 -4.19 -37.22
CA GLN A 131 -6.64 -3.42 -37.09
C GLN A 131 -5.79 -3.98 -35.94
N LEU A 132 -5.22 -5.17 -36.16
CA LEU A 132 -4.37 -5.81 -35.16
C LEU A 132 -2.96 -5.18 -35.15
N PRO A 133 -2.46 -4.76 -33.97
CA PRO A 133 -1.11 -4.25 -33.83
C PRO A 133 -0.07 -5.37 -33.91
N ALA A 134 1.18 -5.00 -34.21
CA ALA A 134 2.29 -5.95 -34.26
C ALA A 134 2.61 -6.58 -32.90
N SER A 135 2.29 -5.89 -31.78
CA SER A 135 2.42 -6.38 -30.40
C SER A 135 1.62 -7.66 -30.13
N CYS A 136 0.52 -7.87 -30.86
CA CYS A 136 -0.32 -9.06 -30.74
C CYS A 136 0.23 -10.29 -31.49
N SER A 137 1.23 -10.11 -32.35
CA SER A 137 1.74 -11.16 -33.22
C SER A 137 2.56 -12.18 -32.44
N CYS A 138 2.29 -13.46 -32.70
CA CYS A 138 2.98 -14.57 -32.07
C CYS A 138 3.68 -15.44 -33.12
N THR A 139 4.83 -16.01 -32.77
CA THR A 139 5.49 -17.03 -33.59
C THR A 139 4.79 -18.38 -33.40
N PRO A 140 4.34 -19.06 -34.46
CA PRO A 140 3.74 -20.38 -34.31
C PRO A 140 4.71 -21.36 -33.67
N PRO A 141 4.21 -22.34 -32.88
CA PRO A 141 5.05 -23.40 -32.35
C PRO A 141 5.71 -24.14 -33.52
N SER A 142 7.01 -24.44 -33.37
CA SER A 142 7.86 -25.07 -34.39
C SER A 142 7.41 -26.48 -34.80
N ASP A 143 6.38 -27.03 -34.15
CA ASP A 143 5.95 -28.41 -34.29
C ASP A 143 4.41 -28.51 -34.45
N PRO A 144 3.90 -28.83 -35.65
CA PRO A 144 2.46 -28.92 -35.91
C PRO A 144 1.78 -30.15 -35.29
N ASP A 145 2.53 -31.12 -34.75
CA ASP A 145 2.03 -32.39 -34.23
C ASP A 145 1.93 -32.47 -32.68
N ALA A 146 2.23 -31.39 -31.96
CA ALA A 146 2.06 -31.34 -30.50
C ALA A 146 0.60 -31.16 -30.03
N ARG A 147 -0.39 -31.67 -30.79
CA ARG A 147 -1.83 -31.63 -30.42
C ARG A 147 -2.25 -32.71 -29.41
N GLY A 148 -1.30 -33.30 -28.67
CA GLY A 148 -1.57 -34.47 -27.83
C GLY A 148 -0.65 -34.76 -26.65
N LEU A 149 0.21 -33.83 -26.19
CA LEU A 149 1.01 -34.04 -24.98
C LEU A 149 0.62 -33.06 -23.87
N PRO A 150 0.54 -33.51 -22.60
CA PRO A 150 0.24 -32.63 -21.48
C PRO A 150 1.37 -31.62 -21.32
N ALA A 151 0.98 -30.34 -21.25
CA ALA A 151 1.86 -29.20 -21.17
C ALA A 151 2.80 -29.29 -19.96
N ASN A 152 4.02 -29.77 -20.20
CA ASN A 152 5.14 -29.71 -19.27
C ASN A 152 6.39 -29.23 -20.03
N SER A 153 6.26 -28.10 -20.73
CA SER A 153 7.37 -27.26 -21.14
C SER A 153 6.87 -25.84 -21.41
N SER A 154 7.52 -24.89 -20.78
CA SER A 154 7.19 -23.49 -20.61
C SER A 154 7.25 -22.66 -21.90
N SER A 155 6.25 -22.80 -22.77
CA SER A 155 5.86 -21.74 -23.72
C SER A 155 4.40 -21.35 -23.43
N ASP A 156 4.27 -20.52 -22.41
CA ASP A 156 3.00 -20.03 -21.86
C ASP A 156 2.35 -19.03 -22.83
N GLY A 157 1.60 -19.53 -23.81
CA GLY A 157 0.85 -18.69 -24.72
C GLY A 157 0.31 -19.46 -25.93
N SER A 158 -0.89 -20.03 -25.80
CA SER A 158 -1.61 -20.60 -26.95
C SER A 158 -1.79 -19.52 -28.03
N CYS A 159 -1.22 -19.70 -29.22
CA CYS A 159 -1.34 -18.77 -30.34
C CYS A 159 -2.38 -19.29 -31.34
N VAL A 160 -3.23 -18.39 -31.84
CA VAL A 160 -4.35 -18.72 -32.71
C VAL A 160 -4.13 -18.09 -34.09
N LYS A 161 -4.43 -18.87 -35.13
CA LYS A 161 -4.36 -18.42 -36.52
C LYS A 161 -5.63 -17.63 -36.87
N VAL A 162 -5.47 -16.36 -37.22
CA VAL A 162 -6.60 -15.45 -37.57
C VAL A 162 -6.80 -15.35 -39.08
N SER A 163 -5.71 -15.37 -39.86
CA SER A 163 -5.76 -15.27 -41.33
C SER A 163 -4.59 -16.02 -41.98
N HIS A 164 -4.45 -15.92 -43.31
CA HIS A 164 -3.35 -16.54 -44.05
C HIS A 164 -2.00 -15.98 -43.56
N GLN A 165 -1.26 -16.80 -42.80
CA GLN A 165 0.03 -16.49 -42.16
C GLN A 165 0.05 -15.56 -40.94
N ILE A 166 -1.11 -15.15 -40.39
CA ILE A 166 -1.15 -14.30 -39.19
C ILE A 166 -1.52 -15.15 -37.96
N TRP A 167 -0.61 -15.15 -36.98
CA TRP A 167 -0.76 -15.82 -35.68
C TRP A 167 -0.75 -14.79 -34.56
N VAL A 168 -1.69 -14.91 -33.63
CA VAL A 168 -1.86 -13.94 -32.54
C VAL A 168 -1.96 -14.63 -31.20
N HIS A 169 -1.57 -13.92 -30.13
CA HIS A 169 -1.77 -14.42 -28.77
C HIS A 169 -3.25 -14.62 -28.46
N SER A 170 -3.64 -15.81 -27.98
CA SER A 170 -5.03 -16.07 -27.58
C SER A 170 -5.35 -15.62 -26.15
N LYS A 171 -4.32 -15.40 -25.34
CA LYS A 171 -4.43 -15.00 -23.94
C LYS A 171 -4.95 -13.55 -23.86
N PRO A 172 -6.03 -13.28 -23.12
CA PRO A 172 -6.51 -11.91 -22.92
C PRO A 172 -5.60 -11.13 -21.96
N CYS A 173 -5.45 -9.82 -22.18
CA CYS A 173 -4.66 -8.94 -21.30
C CYS A 173 -5.43 -8.47 -20.06
N SER A 174 -6.76 -8.56 -20.04
CA SER A 174 -7.62 -8.16 -18.91
C SER A 174 -7.15 -8.69 -17.54
N PRO A 175 -6.90 -10.00 -17.33
CA PRO A 175 -6.44 -10.50 -16.03
C PRO A 175 -5.05 -9.99 -15.64
N ILE A 176 -4.15 -9.80 -16.61
CA ILE A 176 -2.79 -9.28 -16.38
C ILE A 176 -2.87 -7.82 -15.96
N LEU A 177 -3.63 -7.01 -16.71
CA LEU A 177 -3.84 -5.60 -16.41
C LEU A 177 -4.53 -5.39 -15.05
N LYS A 178 -5.55 -6.20 -14.72
CA LYS A 178 -6.19 -6.19 -13.39
C LYS A 178 -5.19 -6.51 -12.27
N SER A 179 -4.27 -7.45 -12.50
CA SER A 179 -3.21 -7.77 -11.55
C SER A 179 -2.27 -6.58 -11.33
N TYR A 180 -1.77 -5.97 -12.41
CA TYR A 180 -0.92 -4.77 -12.36
C TYR A 180 -1.58 -3.59 -11.63
N LEU A 181 -2.88 -3.35 -11.88
CA LEU A 181 -3.63 -2.28 -11.22
C LEU A 181 -3.92 -2.58 -9.74
N SER A 182 -4.20 -3.84 -9.39
CA SER A 182 -4.52 -4.23 -8.01
C SER A 182 -3.29 -4.39 -7.11
N PHE A 183 -2.12 -4.68 -7.68
CA PHE A 183 -0.87 -4.88 -6.94
C PHE A 183 -0.47 -3.68 -6.06
N PRO A 184 -0.36 -2.44 -6.57
CA PRO A 184 0.04 -1.30 -5.75
C PRO A 184 -0.98 -1.00 -4.64
N ILE A 185 -2.27 -1.23 -4.89
CA ILE A 185 -3.33 -1.00 -3.91
C ILE A 185 -3.23 -2.02 -2.77
N LYS A 186 -3.11 -3.31 -3.10
CA LYS A 186 -2.91 -4.40 -2.12
C LYS A 186 -1.64 -4.18 -1.30
N LEU A 187 -0.55 -3.76 -1.92
CA LEU A 187 0.70 -3.43 -1.24
C LEU A 187 0.50 -2.31 -0.21
N ARG A 188 -0.16 -1.21 -0.59
CA ARG A 188 -0.44 -0.08 0.31
C ARG A 188 -1.33 -0.49 1.49
N ILE A 189 -2.38 -1.29 1.25
CA ILE A 189 -3.24 -1.82 2.31
C ILE A 189 -2.43 -2.65 3.30
N GLY A 190 -1.52 -3.49 2.80
CA GLY A 190 -0.61 -4.28 3.64
C GLY A 190 0.26 -3.41 4.56
N ILE A 191 0.82 -2.31 4.04
CA ILE A 191 1.64 -1.37 4.81
C ILE A 191 0.81 -0.70 5.91
N ILE A 192 -0.39 -0.20 5.57
CA ILE A 192 -1.29 0.43 6.53
C ILE A 192 -1.68 -0.55 7.64
N SER A 193 -1.98 -1.80 7.27
CA SER A 193 -2.30 -2.85 8.23
C SER A 193 -1.15 -3.14 9.20
N ALA A 194 0.09 -3.20 8.71
CA ALA A 194 1.26 -3.41 9.55
C ALA A 194 1.53 -2.22 10.47
N PHE A 195 1.36 -1.00 9.97
CA PHE A 195 1.47 0.21 10.78
C PHE A 195 0.42 0.22 11.90
N ALA A 196 -0.83 -0.14 11.59
CA ALA A 196 -1.92 -0.21 12.57
C ALA A 196 -1.63 -1.21 13.70
N THR A 197 -1.08 -2.38 13.40
CA THR A 197 -0.75 -3.37 14.44
C THR A 197 0.38 -2.87 15.34
N ILE A 198 1.39 -2.21 14.78
CA ILE A 198 2.52 -1.63 15.53
C ILE A 198 2.03 -0.49 16.45
N THR A 199 1.20 0.43 15.94
CA THR A 199 0.68 1.55 16.76
C THR A 199 -0.21 1.07 17.88
N MET A 200 -1.09 0.10 17.61
CA MET A 200 -1.95 -0.50 18.64
C MET A 200 -1.14 -1.17 19.75
N ALA A 201 -0.08 -1.91 19.39
CA ALA A 201 0.81 -2.52 20.36
C ALA A 201 1.55 -1.45 21.20
N ALA A 202 2.03 -0.37 20.57
CA ALA A 202 2.72 0.72 21.26
C ALA A 202 1.78 1.44 22.25
N ILE A 203 0.55 1.74 21.85
CA ILE A 203 -0.47 2.36 22.71
C ILE A 203 -0.78 1.44 23.91
N ALA A 204 -1.00 0.14 23.66
CA ALA A 204 -1.28 -0.82 24.71
C ALA A 204 -0.15 -0.89 25.75
N LEU A 205 1.12 -0.91 25.31
CA LEU A 205 2.28 -0.89 26.20
C LEU A 205 2.37 0.43 26.98
N CYS A 206 2.15 1.57 26.33
CA CYS A 206 2.17 2.87 26.99
C CYS A 206 1.09 2.97 28.08
N LEU A 207 -0.12 2.49 27.78
CA LEU A 207 -1.23 2.47 28.74
C LEU A 207 -0.96 1.49 29.90
N ALA A 208 -0.40 0.31 29.61
CA ALA A 208 -0.05 -0.67 30.65
C ALA A 208 0.97 -0.08 31.65
N LEU A 209 2.02 0.57 31.15
CA LEU A 209 3.03 1.22 31.98
C LEU A 209 2.46 2.41 32.77
N ALA A 210 1.59 3.22 32.15
CA ALA A 210 0.93 4.32 32.84
C ALA A 210 -0.01 3.84 33.95
N LEU A 211 -0.71 2.72 33.73
CA LEU A 211 -1.64 2.11 34.69
C LEU A 211 -0.92 1.37 35.81
N GLU A 212 0.15 0.62 35.53
CA GLU A 212 0.91 -0.12 36.54
C GLU A 212 1.30 0.79 37.71
N GLU A 213 1.73 2.00 37.40
CA GLU A 213 2.15 2.93 38.44
C GLU A 213 0.98 3.56 39.20
N HIS A 214 -0.20 3.68 38.58
CA HIS A 214 -1.43 4.08 39.29
C HIS A 214 -1.83 3.01 40.32
N TRP A 215 -1.75 1.73 39.95
CA TRP A 215 -2.06 0.62 40.84
C TRP A 215 -0.99 0.39 41.93
N ARG A 216 0.28 0.73 41.66
CA ARG A 216 1.36 0.65 42.66
C ARG A 216 1.34 1.76 43.70
N THR A 217 0.80 2.94 43.38
CA THR A 217 0.66 3.99 44.39
C THR A 217 -0.57 3.71 45.25
N PRO A 218 -0.43 3.39 46.56
CA PRO A 218 -1.59 3.23 47.41
C PRO A 218 -2.38 4.56 47.46
N PRO A 219 -3.73 4.52 47.48
CA PRO A 219 -4.58 5.72 47.60
C PRO A 219 -4.43 6.43 48.96
N VAL A 220 -3.58 5.89 49.83
CA VAL A 220 -3.40 6.30 51.20
C VAL A 220 -1.92 6.61 51.42
N GLU A 221 -1.64 7.77 51.97
CA GLU A 221 -0.30 8.17 52.40
C GLU A 221 -0.07 7.64 53.83
N THR A 222 1.06 6.98 54.06
CA THR A 222 1.44 6.45 55.37
C THR A 222 2.35 7.43 56.08
N THR A 223 1.85 8.07 57.14
CA THR A 223 2.67 8.93 58.01
C THR A 223 3.00 8.19 59.31
N VAL A 224 4.24 8.32 59.77
CA VAL A 224 4.69 7.73 61.04
C VAL A 224 4.73 8.85 62.07
N ASP A 225 3.95 8.70 63.15
CA ASP A 225 3.91 9.66 64.26
C ASP A 225 5.15 9.48 65.17
N ASP A 226 5.43 10.46 66.05
CA ASP A 226 6.55 10.41 67.02
C ASP A 226 6.56 9.15 67.93
N TYR A 227 5.41 8.46 68.03
CA TYR A 227 5.25 7.21 68.76
C TYR A 227 5.38 5.94 67.88
N ASN A 228 5.97 6.05 66.69
CA ASN A 228 6.13 4.94 65.74
C ASN A 228 4.81 4.27 65.30
N ARG A 229 3.69 5.00 65.36
CA ARG A 229 2.39 4.51 64.87
C ARG A 229 2.20 4.92 63.42
N VAL A 230 1.80 3.96 62.59
CA VAL A 230 1.47 4.20 61.18
C VAL A 230 0.03 4.74 61.09
N LYS A 231 -0.13 5.96 60.58
CA LYS A 231 -1.42 6.55 60.24
C LYS A 231 -1.67 6.46 58.74
N TYR A 232 -2.88 6.06 58.39
CA TYR A 232 -3.38 5.97 57.02
C TYR A 232 -4.24 7.20 56.75
N GLN A 233 -3.74 8.13 55.92
CA GLN A 233 -4.51 9.32 55.51
C GLN A 233 -4.85 9.23 54.01
N PRO A 234 -6.11 9.48 53.60
CA PRO A 234 -6.42 9.62 52.18
C PRO A 234 -5.63 10.80 51.60
N LYS A 235 -5.02 10.61 50.43
CA LYS A 235 -4.29 11.69 49.75
C LYS A 235 -5.23 12.89 49.53
N PRO A 236 -4.83 14.12 49.93
CA PRO A 236 -5.66 15.28 49.68
C PRO A 236 -5.86 15.45 48.17
N SER A 237 -7.11 15.52 47.73
CA SER A 237 -7.46 15.89 46.37
C SER A 237 -7.13 17.37 46.19
N ASN A 238 -6.00 17.68 45.56
CA ASN A 238 -5.72 19.05 45.14
C ASN A 238 -6.79 19.43 44.12
N THR A 239 -7.68 20.33 44.54
CA THR A 239 -8.73 20.93 43.71
C THR A 239 -8.13 22.07 42.92
#